data_AF-A0AAD7H149-F1
#
_entry.id   AF-A0AAD7H149-F1
#
_cell.length_a   1.000
_cell.length_b   1.000
_cell.length_c   1.000
_cell.angle_alpha   90.00
_cell.angle_beta   90.00
_cell.angle_gamma   90.00
#
_symmetry.space_group_name_H-M   'P 1'
#
loop_
_entity.id
_entity.type
_entity.pdbx_description
1 polymer ?
#
loop_
_entity_poly.entity_id
_entity_poly.type
_entity_poly.pdbx_seq_one_letter_code
_entity_poly.pdbx_strand_id
1 'polypeptide(L)'
;MEWTVWSPASPRARLTFVLRDPKLIVDAEGRIIAILLGQPDDPEWADVIRKASKALVRARREAVRLGVWRRGASHRRGRHFAVADGASFGGGQRRPGNLRHSRHTRAILLKLRRNRAIRRIMGFQSSGFALYAPKLYRYYRDILKGLFERHPDLIHLFSNSIFPAATFNCGPNAVTFDHCDFLNVPHGLCPVTAGGKFDHTLGGHIYLKQLRLVIQFPSGATAAIPSGCVDHGNTPIQPGETRHSITQYAAGGLFRWASYGYQSAKALAATEEGRRAKAAADGEPGARWEWAMGLFSKVDELDADRAEVFGSRVSSQSS
;
A
#
# COMPACT_ATOMS: atom_id res chain seq x y z
N MET A 1 -17.34 31.52 -32.64
CA MET A 1 -17.63 30.75 -31.41
C MET A 1 -16.50 31.00 -30.44
N GLU A 2 -16.68 32.05 -29.64
CA GLU A 2 -15.80 32.41 -28.54
C GLU A 2 -15.98 31.41 -27.41
N TRP A 3 -14.88 30.85 -26.91
CA TRP A 3 -14.89 30.10 -25.66
C TRP A 3 -14.71 31.09 -24.53
N THR A 4 -15.82 31.40 -23.86
CA THR A 4 -15.84 32.23 -22.67
C THR A 4 -14.99 31.55 -21.58
N VAL A 5 -13.94 32.25 -21.12
CA VAL A 5 -13.13 31.84 -19.97
C VAL A 5 -14.02 31.96 -18.73
N TRP A 6 -14.53 30.82 -18.27
CA TRP A 6 -15.19 30.73 -16.98
C TRP A 6 -14.12 30.46 -15.90
N SER A 7 -13.82 31.48 -15.11
CA SER A 7 -13.16 31.35 -13.81
C SER A 7 -14.08 31.93 -12.75
N PRO A 8 -14.56 31.08 -11.84
CA PRO A 8 -14.65 31.47 -10.45
C PRO A 8 -14.14 30.34 -9.55
N ALA A 9 -13.12 30.69 -8.75
CA ALA A 9 -12.62 29.95 -7.60
C ALA A 9 -12.24 28.47 -7.84
N SER A 10 -10.92 28.22 -7.91
CA SER A 10 -10.33 26.92 -7.61
C SER A 10 -11.12 26.23 -6.48
N PRO A 11 -11.60 24.99 -6.65
CA PRO A 11 -12.03 24.20 -5.50
C PRO A 11 -10.77 24.03 -4.66
N ARG A 12 -10.58 24.92 -3.68
CA ARG A 12 -9.37 24.98 -2.86
C ARG A 12 -9.15 23.57 -2.34
N ALA A 13 -8.09 22.92 -2.82
CA ALA A 13 -7.60 21.70 -2.21
C ALA A 13 -7.45 22.03 -0.73
N ARG A 14 -8.26 21.39 0.12
CA ARG A 14 -8.20 21.66 1.55
C ARG A 14 -6.90 21.05 2.04
N LEU A 15 -5.97 21.89 2.49
CA LEU A 15 -4.80 21.46 3.24
C LEU A 15 -5.32 20.94 4.57
N THR A 16 -5.49 19.62 4.68
CA THR A 16 -6.23 19.06 5.81
C THR A 16 -5.31 18.24 6.69
N PHE A 17 -5.19 18.67 7.95
CA PHE A 17 -4.71 17.96 9.14
C PHE A 17 -3.20 17.71 9.29
N VAL A 18 -2.72 17.87 10.53
CA VAL A 18 -1.45 17.32 11.02
C VAL A 18 -1.71 15.88 11.49
N LEU A 19 -0.96 14.91 10.96
CA LEU A 19 -1.17 13.48 11.21
C LEU A 19 -0.44 12.97 12.46
N ARG A 20 -0.88 13.42 13.64
CA ARG A 20 -0.50 12.76 14.89
C ARG A 20 -1.48 11.63 15.22
N ASP A 21 -2.78 11.94 15.21
CA ASP A 21 -3.84 10.99 15.52
C ASP A 21 -4.44 10.34 14.26
N PRO A 22 -4.98 9.11 14.37
CA PRO A 22 -5.70 8.47 13.29
C PRO A 22 -6.91 9.29 12.81
N LYS A 23 -7.06 9.43 11.49
CA LYS A 23 -8.25 10.01 10.85
C LYS A 23 -8.77 9.07 9.76
N LEU A 24 -10.08 8.93 9.70
CA LEU A 24 -10.75 8.08 8.71
C LEU A 24 -11.34 8.96 7.61
N ILE A 25 -11.15 8.55 6.36
CA ILE A 25 -11.83 9.14 5.21
C ILE A 25 -12.94 8.16 4.84
N VAL A 26 -14.17 8.67 4.82
CA VAL A 26 -15.38 7.87 4.59
C VAL A 26 -16.11 8.30 3.32
N ASP A 27 -16.84 7.37 2.71
CA ASP A 27 -17.82 7.68 1.67
C ASP A 27 -19.16 8.15 2.25
N ALA A 28 -20.15 8.37 1.38
CA ALA A 28 -21.48 8.85 1.78
C ALA A 28 -22.27 7.83 2.63
N GLU A 29 -21.92 6.54 2.53
CA GLU A 29 -22.53 5.45 3.30
C GLU A 29 -21.71 5.10 4.56
N GLY A 30 -20.71 5.91 4.91
CA GLY A 30 -19.89 5.74 6.10
C GLY A 30 -18.80 4.68 5.99
N ARG A 31 -18.54 4.12 4.80
CA ARG A 31 -17.48 3.13 4.58
C ARG A 31 -16.10 3.78 4.65
N ILE A 32 -15.16 3.16 5.35
CA ILE A 32 -13.80 3.67 5.53
C ILE A 32 -12.96 3.39 4.28
N ILE A 33 -12.88 4.35 3.37
CA ILE A 33 -12.20 4.21 2.06
C ILE A 33 -10.72 4.58 2.07
N ALA A 34 -10.25 5.30 3.09
CA ALA A 34 -8.82 5.52 3.35
C ALA A 34 -8.58 5.80 4.84
N ILE A 35 -7.38 5.48 5.32
CA ILE A 35 -7.02 5.59 6.73
C ILE A 35 -5.74 6.42 6.86
N LEU A 36 -5.81 7.57 7.52
CA LEU A 36 -4.64 8.36 7.87
C LEU A 36 -4.20 7.94 9.28
N LEU A 37 -3.39 6.88 9.38
CA LEU A 37 -3.01 6.26 10.65
C LEU A 37 -2.19 7.16 11.59
N GLY A 38 -1.55 8.20 11.07
CA GLY A 38 -0.68 9.06 11.85
C GLY A 38 0.56 8.33 12.32
N GLN A 39 0.96 8.58 13.57
CA GLN A 39 2.12 7.95 14.20
C GLN A 39 1.64 7.10 15.39
N PRO A 40 2.26 5.95 15.66
CA PRO A 40 1.95 5.21 16.88
C PRO A 40 2.35 6.04 18.10
N ASP A 41 1.60 5.88 19.19
CA ASP A 41 1.99 6.37 20.51
C ASP A 41 3.13 5.50 21.08
N ASP A 42 4.32 5.72 20.54
CA ASP A 42 5.52 4.96 20.81
C ASP A 42 6.68 5.95 20.92
N PRO A 43 7.26 6.15 22.12
CA PRO A 43 8.32 7.13 22.33
C PRO A 43 9.59 6.80 21.53
N GLU A 44 9.77 5.55 21.10
CA GLU A 44 10.89 5.14 20.24
C GLU A 44 10.62 5.38 18.74
N TRP A 45 9.40 5.78 18.35
CA TRP A 45 9.00 5.81 16.94
C TRP A 45 9.88 6.75 16.10
N ALA A 46 10.22 7.92 16.63
CA ALA A 46 11.14 8.84 15.95
C ALA A 46 12.50 8.18 15.65
N ASP A 47 13.01 7.37 16.58
CA ASP A 47 14.25 6.62 16.41
C ASP A 47 14.11 5.48 15.39
N VAL A 48 12.96 4.79 15.37
CA VAL A 48 12.60 3.80 14.35
C VAL A 48 12.66 4.44 12.96
N ILE A 49 11.98 5.56 12.75
CA ILE A 49 11.95 6.26 11.46
C ILE A 49 13.35 6.74 11.05
N ARG A 50 14.13 7.25 12.00
CA ARG A 50 15.53 7.63 11.77
C ARG A 50 16.38 6.44 11.34
N LYS A 51 16.28 5.28 12.00
CA LYS A 51 17.02 4.05 11.68
C LYS A 51 16.60 3.46 10.33
N ALA A 52 15.31 3.44 10.03
CA ALA A 52 14.78 3.01 8.73
C ALA A 52 15.27 3.93 7.60
N SER A 53 15.19 5.26 7.79
CA SER A 53 15.69 6.25 6.81
C SER A 53 17.19 6.04 6.53
N LYS A 54 18.01 5.84 7.57
CA LYS A 54 19.44 5.51 7.40
C LYS A 54 19.65 4.22 6.59
N ALA A 55 18.83 3.20 6.79
CA ALA A 55 18.91 1.94 6.03
C ALA A 55 18.57 2.15 4.55
N LEU A 56 17.53 2.92 4.24
CA LEU A 56 17.15 3.26 2.86
C LEU A 56 18.24 4.09 2.14
N VAL A 57 18.83 5.07 2.83
CA VAL A 57 19.97 5.83 2.28
C VAL A 57 21.17 4.92 2.00
N ARG A 58 21.49 3.98 2.91
CA ARG A 58 22.56 3.00 2.70
C ARG A 58 22.27 2.10 1.51
N ALA A 59 21.04 1.61 1.38
CA ALA A 59 20.59 0.81 0.24
C ALA A 59 20.78 1.55 -1.09
N ARG A 60 20.37 2.83 -1.16
CA ARG A 60 20.61 3.66 -2.35
C ARG A 60 22.10 3.83 -2.67
N ARG A 61 22.92 4.17 -1.68
CA ARG A 61 24.38 4.34 -1.86
C ARG A 61 25.03 3.05 -2.35
N GLU A 62 24.61 1.91 -1.81
CA GLU A 62 25.06 0.60 -2.24
C GLU A 62 24.60 0.28 -3.67
N ALA A 63 23.35 0.59 -4.03
CA ALA A 63 22.86 0.40 -5.39
C ALA A 63 23.65 1.21 -6.42
N VAL A 64 24.05 2.45 -6.11
CA VAL A 64 24.94 3.26 -6.97
C VAL A 64 26.30 2.59 -7.13
N ARG A 65 26.95 2.23 -6.01
CA ARG A 65 28.28 1.62 -5.99
C ARG A 65 28.33 0.28 -6.74
N LEU A 66 27.25 -0.52 -6.66
CA LEU A 66 27.14 -1.81 -7.32
C LEU A 66 26.59 -1.71 -8.76
N GLY A 67 26.36 -0.50 -9.28
CA GLY A 67 25.82 -0.30 -10.63
C GLY A 67 24.35 -0.74 -10.82
N VAL A 68 23.66 -1.10 -9.74
CA VAL A 68 22.23 -1.48 -9.76
C VAL A 68 21.34 -0.28 -10.12
N TRP A 69 21.75 0.93 -9.72
CA TRP A 69 21.03 2.15 -10.04
C TRP A 69 21.99 3.28 -10.38
N ARG A 70 21.73 3.99 -11.49
CA ARG A 70 22.51 5.16 -11.91
C ARG A 70 21.87 6.42 -11.34
N ARG A 71 22.69 7.35 -10.83
CA ARG A 71 22.19 8.65 -10.36
C ARG A 71 21.49 9.37 -11.51
N GLY A 72 20.31 9.93 -11.22
CA GLY A 72 19.49 10.63 -12.20
C GLY A 72 18.59 9.73 -13.06
N ALA A 73 18.71 8.40 -12.95
CA ALA A 73 17.81 7.47 -13.61
C ALA A 73 16.36 7.71 -13.14
N SER A 74 15.45 7.70 -14.11
CA SER A 74 14.01 7.85 -13.90
C SER A 74 13.29 6.53 -14.10
N HIS A 75 12.15 6.40 -13.45
CA HIS A 75 11.15 5.39 -13.73
C HIS A 75 9.78 6.06 -13.81
N ARG A 76 8.74 5.30 -14.17
CA ARG A 76 7.35 5.78 -14.30
C ARG A 76 6.85 6.64 -13.13
N ARG A 77 7.39 6.44 -11.93
CA ARG A 77 6.89 7.03 -10.68
C ARG A 77 7.86 8.02 -10.05
N GLY A 78 8.94 8.42 -10.71
CA GLY A 78 9.87 9.39 -10.15
C GLY A 78 11.33 9.19 -10.55
N ARG A 79 12.19 10.00 -9.94
CA ARG A 79 13.64 10.06 -10.21
C ARG A 79 14.45 9.67 -8.97
N HIS A 80 14.10 8.55 -8.36
CA HIS A 80 14.75 8.02 -7.17
C HIS A 80 14.99 6.51 -7.29
N PHE A 81 15.86 5.98 -6.44
CA PHE A 81 16.01 4.53 -6.34
C PHE A 81 14.81 3.95 -5.60
N ALA A 82 14.01 3.14 -6.29
CA ALA A 82 12.93 2.35 -5.72
C ALA A 82 13.22 0.87 -5.97
N VAL A 83 13.01 0.04 -4.96
CA VAL A 83 13.15 -1.41 -5.07
C VAL A 83 11.96 -2.10 -4.42
N ALA A 84 11.30 -2.98 -5.18
CA ALA A 84 10.19 -3.80 -4.72
C ALA A 84 10.67 -5.21 -4.35
N ASP A 85 9.97 -5.89 -3.44
CA ASP A 85 10.19 -7.30 -3.09
C ASP A 85 8.86 -7.95 -2.68
N GLY A 86 8.82 -9.28 -2.63
CA GLY A 86 7.67 -10.08 -2.19
C GLY A 86 6.95 -10.82 -3.31
N ALA A 87 5.82 -11.43 -2.95
CA ALA A 87 5.00 -12.22 -3.86
C ALA A 87 4.04 -11.34 -4.68
N SER A 88 3.95 -11.61 -5.98
CA SER A 88 3.12 -10.84 -6.92
C SER A 88 2.61 -11.72 -8.07
N PHE A 89 1.61 -11.23 -8.79
CA PHE A 89 1.13 -11.87 -10.02
C PHE A 89 0.61 -10.83 -11.01
N GLY A 90 1.13 -10.88 -12.23
CA GLY A 90 0.93 -9.87 -13.28
C GLY A 90 2.17 -9.75 -14.17
N GLY A 91 2.15 -8.81 -15.12
CA GLY A 91 3.31 -8.51 -15.98
C GLY A 91 3.77 -9.66 -16.88
N GLY A 92 2.84 -10.51 -17.33
CA GLY A 92 3.13 -11.66 -18.20
C GLY A 92 3.56 -12.95 -17.49
N GLN A 93 3.64 -12.95 -16.14
CA GLN A 93 3.86 -14.18 -15.37
C GLN A 93 2.76 -15.21 -15.65
N ARG A 94 3.11 -16.50 -15.70
CA ARG A 94 2.16 -17.61 -15.94
C ARG A 94 1.45 -18.08 -14.67
N ARG A 95 2.09 -17.91 -13.51
CA ARG A 95 1.58 -18.23 -12.17
C ARG A 95 2.11 -17.19 -11.16
N PRO A 96 1.53 -17.08 -9.95
CA PRO A 96 2.08 -16.29 -8.86
C PRO A 96 3.55 -16.62 -8.59
N GLY A 97 4.34 -15.61 -8.21
CA GLY A 97 5.77 -15.80 -7.93
C GLY A 97 6.35 -14.67 -7.09
N ASN A 98 7.52 -14.93 -6.50
CA ASN A 98 8.32 -13.87 -5.88
C ASN A 98 8.97 -13.00 -6.96
N LEU A 99 9.05 -11.69 -6.69
CA LEU A 99 9.80 -10.77 -7.54
C LEU A 99 11.26 -11.24 -7.70
N ARG A 100 11.73 -11.25 -8.95
CA ARG A 100 13.07 -11.72 -9.31
C ARG A 100 14.05 -10.55 -9.32
N HIS A 101 15.22 -10.78 -8.73
CA HIS A 101 16.22 -9.75 -8.53
C HIS A 101 17.62 -10.24 -8.89
N SER A 102 18.46 -9.35 -9.40
CA SER A 102 19.90 -9.62 -9.53
C SER A 102 20.54 -9.91 -8.17
N ARG A 103 21.70 -10.58 -8.17
CA ARG A 103 22.45 -10.90 -6.94
C ARG A 103 22.66 -9.67 -6.05
N HIS A 104 23.06 -8.54 -6.65
CA HIS A 104 23.28 -7.28 -5.94
C HIS A 104 21.99 -6.70 -5.34
N THR A 105 20.89 -6.70 -6.10
CA THR A 105 19.59 -6.20 -5.61
C THR A 105 19.07 -7.07 -4.47
N ARG A 106 19.20 -8.39 -4.58
CA ARG A 106 18.82 -9.33 -3.51
C ARG A 106 19.62 -9.09 -2.23
N ALA A 107 20.93 -8.82 -2.32
CA ALA A 107 21.76 -8.52 -1.15
C ALA A 107 21.31 -7.24 -0.43
N ILE A 108 20.91 -6.20 -1.19
CA ILE A 108 20.34 -4.97 -0.63
C ILE A 108 19.01 -5.25 0.07
N LEU A 109 18.10 -5.98 -0.60
CA LEU A 109 16.79 -6.32 -0.05
C LEU A 109 16.89 -7.16 1.24
N LEU A 110 17.82 -8.13 1.30
CA LEU A 110 18.05 -8.92 2.51
C LEU A 110 18.44 -8.05 3.71
N LYS A 111 19.26 -7.00 3.50
CA LYS A 111 19.63 -6.03 4.55
C LYS A 111 18.42 -5.21 5.01
N LEU A 112 17.55 -4.78 4.09
CA LEU A 112 16.33 -4.05 4.42
C LEU A 112 15.35 -4.94 5.20
N ARG A 113 15.14 -6.19 4.78
CA ARG A 113 14.25 -7.16 5.45
C ARG A 113 14.69 -7.52 6.87
N ARG A 114 16.00 -7.60 7.11
CA ARG A 114 16.58 -7.87 8.44
C ARG A 114 16.61 -6.66 9.36
N ASN A 115 16.35 -5.45 8.85
CA ASN A 115 16.39 -4.23 9.65
C ASN A 115 15.18 -4.17 10.60
N ARG A 116 15.44 -4.17 11.92
CA ARG A 116 14.38 -4.13 12.96
C ARG A 116 13.45 -2.92 12.84
N ALA A 117 13.96 -1.75 12.46
CA ALA A 117 13.14 -0.55 12.31
C ALA A 117 12.18 -0.66 11.12
N ILE A 118 12.64 -1.24 10.00
CA ILE A 118 11.75 -1.53 8.87
C ILE A 118 10.67 -2.53 9.28
N ARG A 119 11.03 -3.63 9.98
CA ARG A 119 10.05 -4.60 10.47
C ARG A 119 8.98 -3.97 11.38
N ARG A 120 9.35 -3.01 12.24
CA ARG A 120 8.38 -2.24 13.05
C ARG A 120 7.42 -1.44 12.17
N ILE A 121 7.92 -0.78 11.12
CA ILE A 121 7.08 -0.06 10.14
C ILE A 121 6.10 -1.02 9.44
N MET A 122 6.59 -2.17 8.95
CA MET A 122 5.73 -3.15 8.27
C MET A 122 4.61 -3.68 9.17
N GLY A 123 4.95 -3.93 10.44
CA GLY A 123 4.00 -4.33 11.46
C GLY A 123 2.97 -3.26 11.76
N PHE A 124 3.39 -2.01 11.99
CA PHE A 124 2.47 -0.90 12.25
C PHE A 124 1.49 -0.68 11.09
N GLN A 125 1.98 -0.72 9.85
CA GLN A 125 1.16 -0.66 8.65
C GLN A 125 0.11 -1.79 8.59
N SER A 126 0.53 -3.03 8.85
CA SER A 126 -0.37 -4.19 8.84
C SER A 126 -1.39 -4.15 9.97
N SER A 127 -0.98 -3.77 11.18
CA SER A 127 -1.86 -3.66 12.34
C SER A 127 -2.86 -2.52 12.19
N GLY A 128 -2.44 -1.38 11.63
CA GLY A 128 -3.36 -0.29 11.31
C GLY A 128 -4.41 -0.68 10.27
N PHE A 129 -4.02 -1.46 9.25
CA PHE A 129 -4.97 -2.02 8.30
C PHE A 129 -5.95 -3.00 8.97
N ALA A 130 -5.46 -3.91 9.83
CA ALA A 130 -6.31 -4.82 10.60
C ALA A 130 -7.32 -4.07 11.50
N LEU A 131 -6.87 -2.99 12.15
CA LEU A 131 -7.67 -2.24 13.10
C LEU A 131 -8.81 -1.46 12.46
N TYR A 132 -8.60 -0.86 11.28
CA TYR A 132 -9.57 0.04 10.64
C TYR A 132 -10.22 -0.53 9.39
N ALA A 133 -9.77 -1.70 8.90
CA ALA A 133 -10.38 -2.42 7.80
C ALA A 133 -10.43 -3.94 8.08
N PRO A 134 -11.02 -4.38 9.22
CA PRO A 134 -11.03 -5.78 9.64
C PRO A 134 -11.62 -6.75 8.59
N LYS A 135 -12.71 -6.37 7.90
CA LYS A 135 -13.32 -7.19 6.85
C LYS A 135 -12.36 -7.41 5.66
N LEU A 136 -11.71 -6.34 5.19
CA LEU A 136 -10.66 -6.44 4.17
C LEU A 136 -9.45 -7.25 4.67
N TYR A 137 -9.05 -7.08 5.92
CA TYR A 137 -7.96 -7.86 6.51
C TYR A 137 -8.27 -9.36 6.52
N ARG A 138 -9.48 -9.75 6.93
CA ARG A 138 -9.96 -11.14 6.86
C ARG A 138 -9.90 -11.66 5.42
N TYR A 139 -10.43 -10.91 4.47
CA TYR A 139 -10.39 -11.30 3.06
C TYR A 139 -8.96 -11.51 2.55
N TYR A 140 -8.02 -10.62 2.88
CA TYR A 140 -6.60 -10.79 2.55
C TYR A 140 -6.02 -12.04 3.20
N ARG A 141 -6.28 -12.26 4.49
CA ARG A 141 -5.81 -13.44 5.25
C ARG A 141 -6.28 -14.73 4.60
N ASP A 142 -7.57 -14.85 4.31
CA ASP A 142 -8.13 -16.11 3.83
C ASP A 142 -7.60 -16.44 2.43
N ILE A 143 -7.53 -15.44 1.54
CA ILE A 143 -6.99 -15.61 0.18
C ILE A 143 -5.48 -15.90 0.20
N LEU A 144 -4.70 -15.12 0.95
CA LEU A 144 -3.26 -15.28 0.98
C LEU A 144 -2.84 -16.55 1.71
N LYS A 145 -3.55 -16.97 2.76
CA LYS A 145 -3.30 -18.27 3.42
C LYS A 145 -3.44 -19.41 2.42
N GLY A 146 -4.59 -19.54 1.76
CA GLY A 146 -4.81 -20.61 0.78
C GLY A 146 -3.87 -20.53 -0.43
N LEU A 147 -3.44 -19.32 -0.80
CA LEU A 147 -2.43 -19.15 -1.85
C LEU A 147 -1.06 -19.69 -1.44
N PHE A 148 -0.57 -19.34 -0.25
CA PHE A 148 0.76 -19.73 0.21
C PHE A 148 0.84 -21.22 0.59
N GLU A 149 -0.26 -21.81 1.05
CA GLU A 149 -0.37 -23.26 1.28
C GLU A 149 -0.22 -24.06 -0.03
N ARG A 150 -0.76 -23.55 -1.15
CA ARG A 150 -0.70 -24.24 -2.45
C ARG A 150 0.57 -23.93 -3.26
N HIS A 151 1.24 -22.82 -2.96
CA HIS A 151 2.46 -22.38 -3.65
C HIS A 151 3.58 -22.21 -2.62
N PRO A 152 4.18 -23.30 -2.12
CA PRO A 152 5.18 -23.26 -1.05
C PRO A 152 6.48 -22.56 -1.46
N ASP A 153 6.67 -22.25 -2.74
CA ASP A 153 7.76 -21.42 -3.24
C ASP A 153 7.54 -19.92 -3.01
N LEU A 154 6.32 -19.47 -2.67
CA LEU A 154 6.06 -18.09 -2.28
C LEU A 154 6.57 -17.79 -0.88
N ILE A 155 7.15 -16.60 -0.70
CA ILE A 155 7.79 -16.19 0.55
C ILE A 155 7.00 -15.05 1.17
N HIS A 156 6.58 -15.23 2.43
CA HIS A 156 6.03 -14.13 3.21
C HIS A 156 7.14 -13.10 3.41
N LEU A 157 6.96 -11.89 2.89
CA LEU A 157 8.02 -10.89 2.87
C LEU A 157 8.45 -10.52 4.29
N PHE A 158 7.47 -10.28 5.17
CA PHE A 158 7.62 -10.03 6.60
C PHE A 158 6.62 -10.88 7.39
N SER A 159 7.08 -11.57 8.42
CA SER A 159 6.23 -12.46 9.23
C SER A 159 5.20 -11.73 10.08
N ASN A 160 5.35 -10.41 10.28
CA ASN A 160 4.46 -9.56 11.06
C ASN A 160 3.60 -8.66 10.17
N SER A 161 3.39 -9.02 8.91
CA SER A 161 2.55 -8.26 7.99
C SER A 161 1.70 -9.17 7.12
N ILE A 162 0.46 -8.75 6.87
CA ILE A 162 -0.46 -9.45 5.96
C ILE A 162 -0.11 -9.23 4.49
N PHE A 163 0.64 -8.18 4.16
CA PHE A 163 0.87 -7.80 2.77
C PHE A 163 1.92 -8.69 2.09
N PRO A 164 1.64 -9.19 0.87
CA PRO A 164 2.55 -10.10 0.17
C PRO A 164 3.75 -9.37 -0.45
N ALA A 165 3.66 -8.06 -0.69
CA ALA A 165 4.69 -7.27 -1.36
C ALA A 165 4.89 -5.89 -0.73
N ALA A 166 6.08 -5.33 -0.95
CA ALA A 166 6.43 -3.98 -0.53
C ALA A 166 7.36 -3.30 -1.54
N THR A 167 7.38 -1.96 -1.50
CA THR A 167 8.35 -1.12 -2.20
C THR A 167 9.05 -0.18 -1.22
N PHE A 168 10.37 -0.11 -1.36
CA PHE A 168 11.25 0.76 -0.59
C PHE A 168 11.72 1.93 -1.48
N ASN A 169 11.15 3.13 -1.28
CA ASN A 169 11.55 4.35 -1.99
C ASN A 169 12.70 5.02 -1.24
N CYS A 170 13.93 4.84 -1.75
CA CYS A 170 15.17 5.12 -1.02
C CYS A 170 15.69 6.58 -1.16
N GLY A 171 14.85 7.49 -1.68
CA GLY A 171 15.14 8.91 -1.87
C GLY A 171 16.37 9.21 -2.74
N PRO A 172 17.05 10.36 -2.55
CA PRO A 172 16.85 11.34 -1.46
C PRO A 172 15.57 12.16 -1.63
N ASN A 173 15.07 12.27 -2.86
CA ASN A 173 13.84 12.97 -3.19
C ASN A 173 12.85 11.91 -3.68
N ALA A 174 12.27 11.12 -2.77
CA ALA A 174 11.20 10.19 -3.11
C ALA A 174 9.91 10.97 -3.41
N VAL A 175 9.97 11.80 -4.45
CA VAL A 175 8.85 12.55 -5.02
C VAL A 175 8.25 11.69 -6.10
N THR A 176 7.02 11.23 -5.86
CA THR A 176 6.36 10.33 -6.81
C THR A 176 5.47 11.12 -7.75
N PHE A 177 5.69 10.95 -9.05
CA PHE A 177 4.79 11.47 -10.07
C PHE A 177 3.39 10.89 -9.90
N ASP A 178 2.41 11.60 -10.44
CA ASP A 178 1.02 11.17 -10.43
C ASP A 178 0.87 9.79 -11.07
N HIS A 179 0.18 8.88 -10.38
CA HIS A 179 -0.09 7.54 -10.88
C HIS A 179 -1.22 6.86 -10.12
N CYS A 180 -1.78 5.83 -10.76
CA CYS A 180 -2.55 4.78 -10.12
C CYS A 180 -1.76 3.46 -10.14
N ASP A 181 -1.81 2.72 -9.03
CA ASP A 181 -1.28 1.37 -8.92
C ASP A 181 -2.28 0.34 -9.47
N PHE A 182 -2.72 0.48 -10.72
CA PHE A 182 -3.78 -0.35 -11.33
C PHE A 182 -3.55 -1.88 -11.31
N LEU A 183 -2.35 -2.34 -10.94
CA LEU A 183 -2.06 -3.77 -10.74
C LEU A 183 -2.37 -4.28 -9.32
N ASN A 184 -2.57 -3.38 -8.36
CA ASN A 184 -2.99 -3.71 -7.01
C ASN A 184 -4.46 -4.13 -7.01
N VAL A 185 -4.90 -4.82 -5.95
CA VAL A 185 -6.31 -5.18 -5.80
C VAL A 185 -7.15 -3.88 -5.67
N PRO A 186 -8.18 -3.67 -6.52
CA PRO A 186 -8.91 -2.40 -6.60
C PRO A 186 -9.55 -1.95 -5.28
N HIS A 187 -10.21 -2.87 -4.58
CA HIS A 187 -10.84 -2.61 -3.26
C HIS A 187 -9.85 -2.71 -2.09
N GLY A 188 -8.54 -2.74 -2.38
CA GLY A 188 -7.50 -2.81 -1.37
C GLY A 188 -7.02 -1.45 -0.89
N LEU A 189 -6.43 -1.44 0.30
CA LEU A 189 -5.68 -0.30 0.81
C LEU A 189 -4.18 -0.64 0.81
N CYS A 190 -3.36 0.33 0.44
CA CYS A 190 -1.91 0.22 0.40
C CYS A 190 -1.31 1.17 1.44
N PRO A 191 -0.78 0.66 2.56
CA PRO A 191 -0.19 1.50 3.58
C PRO A 191 1.19 2.02 3.13
N VAL A 192 1.40 3.31 3.32
CA VAL A 192 2.65 4.03 3.06
C VAL A 192 3.08 4.76 4.32
N THR A 193 4.36 4.65 4.67
CA THR A 193 4.99 5.43 5.76
C THR A 193 6.04 6.36 5.17
N ALA A 194 6.00 7.64 5.53
CA ALA A 194 7.03 8.59 5.14
C ALA A 194 8.23 8.56 6.11
N GLY A 195 9.41 8.85 5.58
CA GLY A 195 10.63 9.08 6.35
C GLY A 195 11.48 10.17 5.73
N GLY A 196 12.57 10.55 6.39
CA GLY A 196 13.47 11.63 5.97
C GLY A 196 13.34 12.89 6.83
N LYS A 197 14.07 13.94 6.45
CA LYS A 197 14.09 15.25 7.10
C LYS A 197 13.58 16.29 6.09
N PHE A 198 12.34 16.72 6.28
CA PHE A 198 11.66 17.71 5.44
C PHE A 198 10.60 18.44 6.27
N ASP A 199 10.30 19.68 5.90
CA ASP A 199 9.19 20.45 6.44
C ASP A 199 7.89 20.04 5.74
N HIS A 200 7.14 19.20 6.44
CA HIS A 200 5.84 18.70 5.99
C HIS A 200 4.73 19.76 5.86
N THR A 201 4.99 21.01 6.28
CA THR A 201 4.06 22.14 6.09
C THR A 201 4.32 22.87 4.77
N LEU A 202 5.52 22.70 4.20
CA LEU A 202 5.95 23.34 2.95
C LEU A 202 6.05 22.36 1.77
N GLY A 203 5.92 21.06 2.01
CA GLY A 203 6.09 20.05 0.95
C GLY A 203 5.91 18.60 1.42
N GLY A 204 6.10 17.66 0.49
CA GLY A 204 5.98 16.22 0.75
C GLY A 204 4.56 15.73 1.07
N HIS A 205 3.54 16.57 0.86
CA HIS A 205 2.12 16.26 1.06
C HIS A 205 1.70 15.10 0.16
N ILE A 206 0.84 14.20 0.64
CA ILE A 206 0.19 13.22 -0.23
C ILE A 206 -1.07 13.84 -0.80
N TYR A 207 -1.35 13.61 -2.09
CA TYR A 207 -2.61 13.98 -2.70
C TYR A 207 -3.35 12.75 -3.23
N LEU A 208 -4.68 12.78 -3.15
CA LEU A 208 -5.60 11.76 -3.65
C LEU A 208 -6.59 12.47 -4.59
N LYS A 209 -6.39 12.33 -5.91
CA LYS A 209 -6.99 13.22 -6.91
C LYS A 209 -8.50 13.12 -6.98
N GLN A 210 -9.02 11.90 -7.15
CA GLN A 210 -10.47 11.64 -7.25
C GLN A 210 -11.20 12.06 -5.97
N LEU A 211 -10.54 11.98 -4.82
CA LEU A 211 -11.07 12.44 -3.53
C LEU A 211 -10.89 13.94 -3.29
N ARG A 212 -10.14 14.64 -4.16
CA ARG A 212 -9.81 16.08 -4.05
C ARG A 212 -9.14 16.45 -2.71
N LEU A 213 -8.29 15.55 -2.20
CA LEU A 213 -7.60 15.72 -0.92
C LEU A 213 -6.10 16.01 -1.12
N VAL A 214 -5.58 16.96 -0.34
CA VAL A 214 -4.15 17.20 -0.15
C VAL A 214 -3.86 17.20 1.35
N ILE A 215 -2.99 16.30 1.77
CA ILE A 215 -2.81 15.94 3.18
C ILE A 215 -1.36 16.20 3.57
N GLN A 216 -1.15 16.98 4.64
CA GLN A 216 0.18 17.12 5.21
C GLN A 216 0.64 15.77 5.74
N PHE A 217 1.80 15.31 5.28
CA PHE A 217 2.25 13.95 5.53
C PHE A 217 3.64 13.95 6.18
N PRO A 218 3.72 14.13 7.51
CA PRO A 218 4.99 14.27 8.21
C PRO A 218 5.84 13.01 8.16
N SER A 219 7.14 13.19 8.33
CA SER A 219 8.06 12.07 8.55
C SER A 219 7.59 11.24 9.74
N GLY A 220 7.49 9.93 9.54
CA GLY A 220 6.97 8.97 10.51
C GLY A 220 5.48 8.71 10.45
N ALA A 221 4.70 9.54 9.74
CA ALA A 221 3.27 9.26 9.55
C ALA A 221 3.05 8.11 8.58
N THR A 222 1.95 7.39 8.80
CA THR A 222 1.47 6.32 7.93
C THR A 222 0.05 6.62 7.43
N ALA A 223 -0.25 6.28 6.19
CA ALA A 223 -1.60 6.27 5.64
C ALA A 223 -1.84 5.02 4.80
N ALA A 224 -3.03 4.43 4.88
CA ALA A 224 -3.50 3.36 4.00
C ALA A 224 -4.47 3.95 2.97
N ILE A 225 -4.06 3.94 1.70
CA ILE A 225 -4.77 4.63 0.62
C ILE A 225 -5.28 3.63 -0.44
N PRO A 226 -6.38 3.92 -1.15
CA PRO A 226 -6.94 3.07 -2.21
C PRO A 226 -6.15 3.19 -3.52
N SER A 227 -4.87 2.81 -3.47
CA SER A 227 -3.89 3.13 -4.51
C SER A 227 -4.17 2.48 -5.86
N GLY A 228 -4.98 1.41 -5.89
CA GLY A 228 -5.40 0.70 -7.10
C GLY A 228 -6.56 1.36 -7.87
N CYS A 229 -7.24 2.34 -7.27
CA CYS A 229 -8.41 3.02 -7.87
C CYS A 229 -8.32 4.54 -7.85
N VAL A 230 -7.44 5.13 -7.03
CA VAL A 230 -7.31 6.58 -6.87
C VAL A 230 -5.92 7.00 -7.33
N ASP A 231 -5.88 7.94 -8.27
CA ASP A 231 -4.64 8.58 -8.69
C ASP A 231 -4.07 9.40 -7.54
N HIS A 232 -2.78 9.19 -7.30
CA HIS A 232 -2.12 9.75 -6.15
C HIS A 232 -0.64 10.01 -6.43
N GLY A 233 -0.05 10.78 -5.54
CA GLY A 233 1.37 11.07 -5.54
C GLY A 233 1.73 11.88 -4.32
N ASN A 234 2.85 12.58 -4.38
CA ASN A 234 3.19 13.55 -3.36
C ASN A 234 3.84 14.80 -3.95
N THR A 235 3.69 15.91 -3.24
CA THR A 235 4.28 17.19 -3.66
C THR A 235 5.80 17.16 -3.49
N PRO A 236 6.52 18.01 -4.25
CA PRO A 236 7.94 18.23 -4.01
C PRO A 236 8.23 18.64 -2.56
N ILE A 237 9.49 18.44 -2.16
CA ILE A 237 10.07 18.93 -0.90
C ILE A 237 11.02 20.11 -1.21
N GLN A 238 11.41 20.87 -0.19
CA GLN A 238 12.29 22.03 -0.35
C GLN A 238 13.73 21.61 -0.72
N PRO A 239 14.52 22.49 -1.36
CA PRO A 239 15.93 22.23 -1.62
C PRO A 239 16.71 21.86 -0.35
N GLY A 240 17.55 20.82 -0.44
CA GLY A 240 18.35 20.34 0.69
C GLY A 240 17.63 19.36 1.64
N GLU A 241 16.31 19.20 1.50
CA GLU A 241 15.53 18.24 2.28
C GLU A 241 15.70 16.80 1.78
N THR A 242 15.23 15.85 2.58
CA THR A 242 15.22 14.43 2.22
C THR A 242 13.89 13.79 2.52
N ARG A 243 13.41 12.96 1.60
CA ARG A 243 12.21 12.15 1.76
C ARG A 243 12.41 10.73 1.25
N HIS A 244 11.88 9.79 2.02
CA HIS A 244 11.83 8.37 1.74
C HIS A 244 10.42 7.85 2.01
N SER A 245 10.09 6.68 1.49
CA SER A 245 8.87 5.99 1.91
C SER A 245 8.98 4.48 1.82
N ILE A 246 8.18 3.80 2.63
CA ILE A 246 8.01 2.35 2.60
C ILE A 246 6.53 2.10 2.39
N THR A 247 6.18 1.34 1.36
CA THR A 247 4.79 1.03 1.00
C THR A 247 4.59 -0.47 0.96
N GLN A 248 3.50 -0.98 1.54
CA GLN A 248 3.05 -2.35 1.34
C GLN A 248 1.81 -2.38 0.45
N TYR A 249 1.63 -3.47 -0.29
CA TYR A 249 0.50 -3.64 -1.21
C TYR A 249 0.30 -5.11 -1.55
N ALA A 250 -0.83 -5.40 -2.20
CA ALA A 250 -1.14 -6.71 -2.71
C ALA A 250 -1.58 -6.62 -4.18
N ALA A 251 -0.93 -7.38 -5.05
CA ALA A 251 -1.26 -7.42 -6.47
C ALA A 251 -2.63 -8.07 -6.67
N GLY A 252 -3.54 -7.43 -7.41
CA GLY A 252 -4.89 -7.94 -7.69
C GLY A 252 -4.88 -9.25 -8.46
N GLY A 253 -3.79 -9.55 -9.18
CA GLY A 253 -3.58 -10.84 -9.81
C GLY A 253 -3.63 -12.00 -8.80
N LEU A 254 -3.03 -11.85 -7.61
CA LEU A 254 -2.99 -12.92 -6.60
C LEU A 254 -4.41 -13.34 -6.18
N PHE A 255 -5.28 -12.36 -5.98
CA PHE A 255 -6.69 -12.58 -5.62
C PHE A 255 -7.46 -13.22 -6.76
N ARG A 256 -7.33 -12.69 -7.98
CA ARG A 256 -7.96 -13.31 -9.17
C ARG A 256 -7.51 -14.74 -9.38
N TRP A 257 -6.23 -15.04 -9.18
CA TRP A 257 -5.72 -16.40 -9.31
C TRP A 257 -6.42 -17.36 -8.33
N ALA A 258 -6.60 -16.96 -7.08
CA ALA A 258 -7.34 -17.75 -6.10
C ALA A 258 -8.83 -17.91 -6.49
N SER A 259 -9.50 -16.81 -6.87
CA SER A 259 -10.91 -16.83 -7.31
C SER A 259 -11.14 -17.68 -8.57
N TYR A 260 -10.13 -17.78 -9.43
CA TYR A 260 -10.15 -18.58 -10.66
C TYR A 260 -9.71 -20.03 -10.46
N GLY A 261 -9.84 -20.57 -9.25
CA GLY A 261 -9.48 -21.96 -8.95
C GLY A 261 -7.99 -22.25 -9.15
N TYR A 262 -7.12 -21.28 -8.89
CA TYR A 262 -5.66 -21.37 -9.10
C TYR A 262 -5.26 -21.60 -10.55
N GLN A 263 -5.97 -20.92 -11.46
CA GLN A 263 -5.65 -20.85 -12.88
C GLN A 263 -5.57 -19.40 -13.36
N SER A 264 -4.86 -19.18 -14.47
CA SER A 264 -4.82 -17.85 -15.07
C SER A 264 -6.10 -17.57 -15.86
N ALA A 265 -6.50 -16.30 -15.93
CA ALA A 265 -7.62 -15.89 -16.79
C ALA A 265 -7.42 -16.33 -18.25
N LYS A 266 -6.17 -16.32 -18.74
CA LYS A 266 -5.80 -16.79 -20.07
C LYS A 266 -6.02 -18.30 -20.23
N ALA A 267 -5.68 -19.09 -19.22
CA ALA A 267 -5.91 -20.54 -19.24
C ALA A 267 -7.41 -20.86 -19.22
N LEU A 268 -8.17 -20.18 -18.37
CA LEU A 268 -9.63 -20.31 -18.32
C LEU A 268 -10.30 -19.93 -19.65
N ALA A 269 -9.84 -18.86 -20.30
CA ALA A 269 -10.41 -18.42 -21.58
C ALA A 269 -10.21 -19.42 -22.74
N ALA A 270 -9.27 -20.36 -22.61
CA ALA A 270 -8.91 -21.30 -23.67
C ALA A 270 -9.96 -22.42 -23.89
N THR A 271 -10.83 -22.69 -22.92
CA THR A 271 -11.86 -23.74 -23.01
C THR A 271 -13.24 -23.18 -22.71
N GLU A 272 -14.28 -23.85 -23.19
CA GLU A 272 -15.67 -23.46 -22.89
C GLU A 272 -15.99 -23.60 -21.40
N GLU A 273 -15.58 -24.71 -20.79
CA GLU A 273 -15.71 -24.93 -19.35
C GLU A 273 -14.96 -23.86 -18.54
N GLY A 274 -13.74 -23.50 -18.94
CA GLY A 274 -12.97 -22.47 -18.26
C GLY A 274 -13.58 -21.08 -18.40
N ARG A 275 -14.19 -20.76 -19.55
CA ARG A 275 -14.96 -19.51 -19.73
C ARG A 275 -16.16 -19.47 -18.79
N ARG A 276 -16.89 -20.58 -18.64
CA ARG A 276 -18.00 -20.70 -17.68
C ARG A 276 -17.53 -20.55 -16.23
N ALA A 277 -16.44 -21.22 -15.85
CA ALA A 277 -15.87 -21.09 -14.51
C ALA A 277 -15.40 -19.66 -14.21
N LYS A 278 -14.76 -19.00 -15.18
CA LYS A 278 -14.39 -17.59 -15.07
C LYS A 278 -15.62 -16.70 -14.91
N ALA A 279 -16.65 -16.88 -15.73
CA ALA A 279 -17.88 -16.10 -15.66
C ALA A 279 -18.58 -16.28 -14.30
N ALA A 280 -18.65 -17.51 -13.79
CA ALA A 280 -19.19 -17.80 -12.46
C ALA A 280 -18.39 -17.11 -11.34
N ALA A 281 -17.05 -17.13 -11.41
CA ALA A 281 -16.18 -16.43 -10.45
C ALA A 281 -16.28 -14.90 -10.57
N ASP A 282 -16.54 -14.41 -11.78
CA ASP A 282 -16.67 -12.99 -12.10
C ASP A 282 -18.03 -12.41 -11.73
N GLY A 283 -19.06 -13.26 -11.67
CA GLY A 283 -20.45 -12.88 -11.49
C GLY A 283 -21.00 -12.02 -12.63
N GLU A 284 -22.25 -11.59 -12.47
CA GLU A 284 -22.88 -10.62 -13.35
C GLU A 284 -22.18 -9.25 -13.30
N PRO A 285 -22.28 -8.43 -14.36
CA PRO A 285 -21.77 -7.06 -14.33
C PRO A 285 -22.26 -6.31 -13.08
N GLY A 286 -21.34 -5.67 -12.36
CA GLY A 286 -21.65 -4.94 -11.12
C GLY A 286 -21.58 -5.79 -9.84
N ALA A 287 -21.83 -7.10 -9.89
CA ALA A 287 -21.85 -7.95 -8.69
C ALA A 287 -20.51 -7.93 -7.93
N ARG A 288 -19.38 -7.96 -8.65
CA ARG A 288 -18.04 -7.82 -8.04
C ARG A 288 -17.81 -6.46 -7.39
N TRP A 289 -18.39 -5.41 -7.93
CA TRP A 289 -18.28 -4.08 -7.35
C TRP A 289 -19.07 -4.02 -6.04
N GLU A 290 -20.32 -4.45 -6.06
CA GLU A 290 -21.20 -4.49 -4.87
C GLU A 290 -20.61 -5.34 -3.75
N TRP A 291 -20.16 -6.55 -4.09
CA TRP A 291 -19.46 -7.43 -3.15
C TRP A 291 -18.21 -6.76 -2.57
N ALA A 292 -17.40 -6.11 -3.42
CA ALA A 292 -16.19 -5.44 -2.97
C ALA A 292 -16.48 -4.25 -2.05
N MET A 293 -17.56 -3.50 -2.30
CA MET A 293 -18.03 -2.43 -1.40
C MET A 293 -18.44 -2.99 -0.03
N GLY A 294 -19.01 -4.20 0.02
CA GLY A 294 -19.34 -4.90 1.26
C GLY A 294 -18.12 -5.26 2.13
N LEU A 295 -16.92 -5.31 1.55
CA LEU A 295 -15.69 -5.58 2.29
C LEU A 295 -15.18 -4.38 3.10
N PHE A 296 -15.61 -3.17 2.79
CA PHE A 296 -15.21 -1.99 3.56
C PHE A 296 -16.02 -1.94 4.86
N SER A 297 -15.31 -1.78 5.98
CA SER A 297 -15.93 -1.51 7.28
C SER A 297 -16.53 -0.12 7.31
N LYS A 298 -17.70 0.02 7.95
CA LYS A 298 -18.26 1.34 8.27
C LYS A 298 -17.81 1.78 9.66
N VAL A 299 -17.83 3.08 9.89
CA VAL A 299 -17.38 3.66 11.17
C VAL A 299 -18.24 3.20 12.35
N ASP A 300 -19.56 3.16 12.17
CA ASP A 300 -20.54 2.75 13.19
C ASP A 300 -20.56 1.23 13.44
N GLU A 301 -20.15 0.43 12.46
CA GLU A 301 -20.08 -1.03 12.55
C GLU A 301 -18.68 -1.55 13.00
N LEU A 302 -17.69 -0.66 13.14
CA LEU A 302 -16.28 -1.05 13.20
C LEU A 302 -15.93 -1.97 14.38
N ASP A 303 -16.54 -1.75 15.55
CA ASP A 303 -16.30 -2.60 16.73
C ASP A 303 -16.93 -3.98 16.59
N ALA A 304 -18.11 -4.07 15.96
CA ALA A 304 -18.75 -5.33 15.63
C ALA A 304 -17.90 -6.12 14.61
N ASP A 305 -17.44 -5.45 13.54
CA ASP A 305 -16.56 -6.06 12.54
C ASP A 305 -15.25 -6.60 13.16
N ARG A 306 -14.66 -5.86 14.11
CA ARG A 306 -13.46 -6.31 14.84
C ARG A 306 -13.74 -7.54 15.68
N ALA A 307 -14.85 -7.54 16.42
CA ALA A 307 -15.26 -8.68 17.24
C ALA A 307 -15.54 -9.92 16.38
N GLU A 308 -16.17 -9.75 15.21
CA GLU A 308 -16.43 -10.84 14.26
C GLU A 308 -15.12 -11.42 13.70
N VAL A 309 -14.16 -10.57 13.33
CA VAL A 309 -12.93 -11.01 12.65
C VAL A 309 -11.86 -11.53 13.62
N PHE A 310 -11.72 -10.92 14.79
CA PHE A 310 -10.64 -11.20 15.75
C PHE A 310 -11.13 -11.82 17.06
N GLY A 311 -12.44 -11.96 17.26
CA GLY A 311 -13.06 -12.35 18.52
C GLY A 311 -13.30 -11.15 19.44
N SER A 312 -14.31 -11.26 20.31
CA SER A 312 -14.50 -10.31 21.41
C SER A 312 -13.34 -10.41 22.39
N ARG A 313 -12.79 -9.28 22.85
CA ARG A 313 -11.91 -9.30 24.02
C ARG A 313 -12.72 -9.87 25.19
N VAL A 314 -12.35 -11.04 25.70
CA VAL A 314 -12.83 -11.48 27.00
C VAL A 314 -12.31 -10.44 27.98
N SER A 315 -13.21 -9.61 28.50
CA SER A 315 -12.90 -8.74 29.63
C SER A 315 -12.50 -9.65 30.78
N SER A 316 -11.21 -9.80 31.04
CA SER A 316 -10.74 -10.29 32.33
C SER A 316 -11.21 -9.26 33.35
N GLN A 317 -12.35 -9.53 33.98
CA GLN A 317 -12.75 -8.86 35.20
C GLN A 317 -11.62 -9.14 36.20
N SER A 318 -10.91 -8.09 36.58
CA SER A 318 -10.04 -8.11 37.74
C SER A 318 -10.96 -8.11 38.95
N SER A 319 -11.07 -9.28 39.60
CA SER A 319 -11.46 -9.39 41.00
C SER A 319 -10.30 -8.95 41.89
#